data_AF-A0A7Z7BPW1-F1
#
_entry.id   AF-A0A7Z7BPW1-F1
#
_cell.length_a   1.000
_cell.length_b   1.000
_cell.length_c   1.000
_cell.angle_alpha   90.00
_cell.angle_beta   90.00
_cell.angle_gamma   90.00
#
_symmetry.space_group_name_H-M   'P 1'
#
loop_
_entity.id
_entity.type
_entity.pdbx_description
1 polymer ?
#
loop_
_entity_poly.entity_id
_entity_poly.type
_entity_poly.pdbx_seq_one_letter_code
_entity_poly.pdbx_strand_id
1 'polypeptide(L)'
;MQKQRIGILIVEDDPDMAELIADLVEAEGWSPLVVHSAEDAAATLGHEQIHLVLLDHNLPGISGRTFAQRIRTELGLNVGIVMVTAAGSATERVLGLETAADDYVVKPFEPIELTARIKAVLRRIAPSLKVEKEPERETETNALRLGDWAVDLSGRRAVCLADRSRTLTTAEFALLEILAETPNRPVSRSHILDRLGAESDRFIDRNVDVLVLRLRRKIERNPDLPQHIQTRRGKGYVLHTDSAEPQL
;
A
#
# COMPACT_ATOMS: atom_id res chain seq x y z
N MET A 1 -18.42 16.11 16.42
CA MET A 1 -19.10 14.95 15.79
C MET A 1 -18.17 13.76 15.92
N GLN A 2 -18.60 12.67 16.56
CA GLN A 2 -17.79 11.45 16.66
C GLN A 2 -17.49 10.93 15.25
N LYS A 3 -16.21 10.76 14.94
CA LYS A 3 -15.73 10.29 13.64
C LYS A 3 -16.16 8.82 13.53
N GLN A 4 -17.11 8.51 12.65
CA GLN A 4 -17.55 7.14 12.44
C GLN A 4 -16.40 6.38 11.77
N ARG A 5 -15.85 5.40 12.49
CA ARG A 5 -14.70 4.62 12.06
C ARG A 5 -15.13 3.61 11.01
N ILE A 6 -14.33 3.45 9.95
CA ILE A 6 -14.62 2.50 8.87
C ILE A 6 -14.31 1.09 9.39
N GLY A 7 -15.34 0.30 9.66
CA GLY A 7 -15.23 -1.13 9.97
C GLY A 7 -14.83 -1.97 8.77
N ILE A 8 -13.76 -2.75 8.90
CA ILE A 8 -13.28 -3.74 7.94
C ILE A 8 -13.33 -5.12 8.59
N LEU A 9 -14.09 -6.04 8.00
CA LEU A 9 -14.12 -7.44 8.43
C LEU A 9 -13.04 -8.22 7.70
N ILE A 10 -12.19 -8.93 8.44
CA ILE A 10 -11.12 -9.79 7.95
C ILE A 10 -11.55 -11.22 8.19
N VAL A 11 -11.70 -12.00 7.12
CA VAL A 11 -12.07 -13.42 7.16
C VAL A 11 -10.90 -14.23 6.62
N GLU A 12 -10.10 -14.77 7.55
CA GLU A 12 -8.81 -15.41 7.27
C GLU A 12 -8.59 -16.50 8.34
N ASP A 13 -8.32 -17.73 7.93
CA ASP A 13 -8.14 -18.86 8.85
C ASP A 13 -6.72 -18.95 9.43
N ASP A 14 -5.73 -18.38 8.75
CA ASP A 14 -4.37 -18.23 9.27
C ASP A 14 -4.28 -17.04 10.25
N PRO A 15 -4.06 -17.30 11.56
CA PRO A 15 -4.03 -16.24 12.57
C PRO A 15 -2.88 -15.25 12.37
N ASP A 16 -1.72 -15.69 11.88
CA ASP A 16 -0.56 -14.81 11.66
C ASP A 16 -0.83 -13.85 10.49
N MET A 17 -1.47 -14.36 9.43
CA MET A 17 -1.91 -13.53 8.30
C MET A 17 -3.03 -12.57 8.71
N ALA A 18 -3.97 -13.03 9.52
CA ALA A 18 -5.08 -12.21 10.00
C ALA A 18 -4.59 -11.04 10.87
N GLU A 19 -3.62 -11.30 11.77
CA GLU A 19 -2.97 -10.28 12.60
C GLU A 19 -2.21 -9.27 11.74
N LEU A 20 -1.41 -9.74 10.77
CA LEU A 20 -0.72 -8.87 9.82
C LEU A 20 -1.70 -7.94 9.07
N ILE A 21 -2.80 -8.47 8.56
CA ILE A 21 -3.80 -7.68 7.85
C ILE A 21 -4.49 -6.68 8.80
N ALA A 22 -4.80 -7.10 10.03
CA ALA A 22 -5.41 -6.24 11.03
C ALA A 22 -4.50 -5.05 11.35
N ASP A 23 -3.20 -5.27 11.56
CA ASP A 23 -2.21 -4.21 11.80
C ASP A 23 -2.17 -3.20 10.65
N LEU A 24 -2.21 -3.67 9.40
CA LEU A 24 -2.24 -2.81 8.21
C LEU A 24 -3.51 -1.97 8.13
N VAL A 25 -4.65 -2.55 8.50
CA VAL A 25 -5.95 -1.87 8.54
C VAL A 25 -6.00 -0.82 9.66
N GLU A 26 -5.48 -1.14 10.84
CA GLU A 26 -5.40 -0.17 11.96
C GLU A 26 -4.45 0.98 11.67
N ALA A 27 -3.31 0.70 11.04
CA ALA A 27 -2.34 1.73 10.64
C ALA A 27 -2.95 2.77 9.68
N GLU A 28 -3.95 2.38 8.89
CA GLU A 28 -4.73 3.26 8.01
C GLU A 28 -5.88 3.98 8.73
N GLY A 29 -6.05 3.76 10.04
CA GLY A 29 -7.06 4.40 10.87
C GLY A 29 -8.46 3.77 10.76
N TRP A 30 -8.58 2.62 10.11
CA TRP A 30 -9.80 1.82 10.04
C TRP A 30 -9.92 0.89 11.26
N SER A 31 -11.08 0.26 11.42
CA SER A 31 -11.36 -0.66 12.54
C SER A 31 -11.43 -2.09 12.03
N PRO A 32 -10.42 -2.94 12.27
CA PRO A 32 -10.48 -4.33 11.90
C PRO A 32 -11.42 -5.11 12.85
N LEU A 33 -12.11 -6.08 12.29
CA LEU A 33 -12.79 -7.15 13.00
C LEU A 33 -12.30 -8.45 12.37
N VAL A 34 -11.68 -9.33 13.15
CA VAL A 34 -11.09 -10.58 12.65
C VAL A 34 -12.01 -11.74 13.00
N VAL A 35 -12.28 -12.59 12.00
CA VAL A 35 -12.96 -13.87 12.16
C VAL A 35 -12.26 -14.92 11.30
N HIS A 36 -12.39 -16.19 11.68
CA HIS A 36 -11.64 -17.29 11.05
C HIS A 36 -12.53 -18.25 10.25
N SER A 37 -13.83 -17.95 10.11
CA SER A 37 -14.80 -18.77 9.39
C SER A 37 -15.85 -17.94 8.67
N ALA A 38 -16.46 -18.52 7.63
CA ALA A 38 -17.55 -17.89 6.90
C ALA A 38 -18.81 -17.76 7.77
N GLU A 39 -19.02 -18.69 8.70
CA GLU A 39 -20.12 -18.71 9.67
C GLU A 39 -20.01 -17.53 10.65
N ASP A 40 -18.83 -17.33 11.24
CA ASP A 40 -18.57 -16.20 12.14
C ASP A 40 -18.64 -14.86 11.39
N ALA A 41 -18.20 -14.83 10.14
CA ALA A 41 -18.33 -13.67 9.27
C ALA A 41 -19.80 -13.32 9.01
N ALA A 42 -20.64 -14.31 8.72
CA ALA A 42 -22.08 -14.12 8.51
C ALA A 42 -22.77 -13.58 9.78
N ALA A 43 -22.43 -14.12 10.95
CA ALA A 43 -22.93 -13.61 12.23
C ALA A 43 -22.50 -12.16 12.46
N THR A 44 -21.21 -11.85 12.23
CA THR A 44 -20.66 -10.50 12.42
C THR A 44 -21.31 -9.48 11.50
N LEU A 45 -21.53 -9.82 10.22
CA LEU A 45 -22.22 -8.96 9.25
C LEU A 45 -23.67 -8.63 9.63
N GLY A 46 -24.31 -9.46 10.48
CA GLY A 46 -25.66 -9.22 10.98
C GLY A 46 -25.73 -8.30 12.21
N HIS A 47 -24.61 -8.09 12.91
CA HIS A 47 -24.57 -7.37 14.19
C HIS A 47 -23.71 -6.11 14.16
N GLU A 48 -22.69 -6.07 13.31
CA GLU A 48 -21.71 -4.99 13.24
C GLU A 48 -21.84 -4.18 11.94
N GLN A 49 -21.50 -2.89 12.01
CA GLN A 49 -21.46 -2.04 10.82
C GLN A 49 -20.15 -2.25 10.06
N ILE A 50 -20.18 -3.13 9.07
CA ILE A 50 -19.06 -3.42 8.18
C ILE A 50 -19.18 -2.65 6.87
N HIS A 51 -18.09 -2.05 6.41
CA HIS A 51 -18.03 -1.33 5.15
C HIS A 51 -17.33 -2.16 4.07
N LEU A 52 -16.33 -2.93 4.46
CA LEU A 52 -15.56 -3.78 3.55
C LEU A 52 -15.20 -5.10 4.21
N VAL A 53 -15.21 -6.17 3.41
CA VAL A 53 -14.80 -7.51 3.78
C VAL A 53 -13.52 -7.86 3.01
N LEU A 54 -12.45 -8.15 3.75
CA LEU A 54 -11.26 -8.83 3.27
C LEU A 54 -11.49 -10.32 3.44
N LEU A 55 -11.50 -11.07 2.34
CA LEU A 55 -11.96 -12.45 2.33
C LEU A 55 -10.90 -13.37 1.73
N ASP A 56 -10.34 -14.28 2.54
CA ASP A 56 -9.52 -15.36 1.97
C ASP A 56 -10.40 -16.23 1.07
N HIS A 57 -9.83 -16.61 -0.07
CA HIS A 57 -10.37 -17.65 -0.92
C HIS A 57 -10.40 -19.02 -0.23
N ASN A 58 -9.36 -19.37 0.53
CA ASN A 58 -9.11 -20.71 1.07
C ASN A 58 -9.66 -20.94 2.48
N LEU A 59 -10.88 -20.51 2.77
CA LEU A 59 -11.48 -20.76 4.08
C LEU A 59 -11.83 -22.24 4.30
N PRO A 60 -11.74 -22.74 5.54
CA PRO A 60 -12.25 -24.06 5.89
C PRO A 60 -13.76 -24.16 5.69
N GLY A 61 -14.22 -25.26 5.11
CA GLY A 61 -15.64 -25.51 4.86
C GLY A 61 -16.14 -24.88 3.56
N ILE A 62 -16.44 -23.58 3.57
CA ILE A 62 -17.02 -22.85 2.44
C ILE A 62 -15.97 -21.96 1.80
N SER A 63 -15.79 -22.07 0.47
CA SER A 63 -14.86 -21.19 -0.24
C SER A 63 -15.25 -19.71 -0.12
N GLY A 64 -14.24 -18.82 -0.08
CA GLY A 64 -14.49 -17.37 -0.03
C GLY A 64 -15.31 -16.86 -1.21
N ARG A 65 -15.21 -17.49 -2.39
CA ARG A 65 -16.04 -17.14 -3.55
C ARG A 65 -17.51 -17.46 -3.33
N THR A 66 -17.81 -18.65 -2.81
CA THR A 66 -19.18 -19.05 -2.46
C THR A 66 -19.72 -18.13 -1.37
N PHE A 67 -18.91 -17.78 -0.37
CA PHE A 67 -19.34 -16.87 0.67
C PHE A 67 -19.61 -15.45 0.14
N ALA A 68 -18.74 -14.91 -0.73
CA ALA A 68 -18.98 -13.62 -1.39
C ALA A 68 -20.30 -13.59 -2.17
N GLN A 69 -20.65 -14.68 -2.86
CA GLN A 69 -21.96 -14.81 -3.51
C GLN A 69 -23.10 -14.76 -2.49
N ARG A 70 -23.00 -15.52 -1.38
CA ARG A 70 -24.01 -15.50 -0.31
C ARG A 70 -24.21 -14.10 0.30
N ILE A 71 -23.12 -13.34 0.49
CA ILE A 71 -23.21 -11.94 0.96
C ILE A 71 -24.11 -11.10 0.04
N ARG A 72 -23.97 -11.26 -1.28
CA ARG A 72 -24.76 -10.51 -2.28
C ARG A 72 -26.18 -11.04 -2.43
N THR A 73 -26.37 -12.35 -2.49
CA THR A 73 -27.66 -12.96 -2.86
C THR A 73 -28.56 -13.29 -1.68
N GLU A 74 -28.00 -13.86 -0.61
CA GLU A 74 -28.76 -14.32 0.56
C GLU A 74 -28.85 -13.22 1.62
N LEU A 75 -27.73 -12.56 1.93
CA LEU A 75 -27.70 -11.47 2.91
C LEU A 75 -28.11 -10.12 2.31
N GLY A 76 -28.09 -9.98 0.98
CA GLY A 76 -28.47 -8.75 0.28
C GLY A 76 -27.59 -7.53 0.61
N LEU A 77 -26.36 -7.75 1.11
CA LEU A 77 -25.49 -6.70 1.60
C LEU A 77 -24.64 -6.11 0.47
N ASN A 78 -24.54 -4.79 0.43
CA ASN A 78 -23.71 -4.05 -0.52
C ASN A 78 -22.41 -3.53 0.12
N VAL A 79 -21.74 -4.39 0.89
CA VAL A 79 -20.41 -4.13 1.47
C VAL A 79 -19.32 -4.30 0.42
N GLY A 80 -18.21 -3.56 0.48
CA GLY A 80 -17.07 -3.83 -0.40
C GLY A 80 -16.50 -5.21 -0.15
N ILE A 81 -16.09 -5.95 -1.18
CA ILE A 81 -15.47 -7.27 -1.04
C ILE A 81 -14.15 -7.28 -1.79
N VAL A 82 -13.05 -7.47 -1.07
CA VAL A 82 -11.72 -7.70 -1.65
C VAL A 82 -11.29 -9.13 -1.31
N MET A 83 -11.07 -9.93 -2.35
CA MET A 83 -10.63 -11.31 -2.18
C MET A 83 -9.11 -11.38 -2.05
N VAL A 84 -8.62 -12.14 -1.08
CA VAL A 84 -7.20 -12.43 -0.87
C VAL A 84 -6.95 -13.88 -1.29
N THR A 85 -6.07 -14.12 -2.27
CA THR A 85 -5.98 -15.45 -2.94
C THR A 85 -4.54 -15.88 -3.18
N ALA A 86 -4.21 -17.17 -3.11
CA ALA A 86 -2.85 -17.66 -3.41
C ALA A 86 -2.50 -17.63 -4.92
N ALA A 87 -1.23 -17.38 -5.24
CA ALA A 87 -0.72 -17.48 -6.61
C ALA A 87 -0.89 -18.91 -7.16
N GLY A 88 -1.69 -19.06 -8.21
CA GLY A 88 -2.09 -20.37 -8.76
C GLY A 88 -3.60 -20.50 -8.98
N SER A 89 -4.40 -19.69 -8.27
CA SER A 89 -5.79 -19.37 -8.61
C SER A 89 -5.90 -18.46 -9.85
N ALA A 90 -4.78 -18.09 -10.47
CA ALA A 90 -4.71 -17.12 -11.56
C ALA A 90 -5.48 -17.55 -12.82
N THR A 91 -5.72 -18.86 -12.99
CA THR A 91 -6.62 -19.39 -14.03
C THR A 91 -8.08 -18.95 -13.80
N GLU A 92 -8.45 -18.61 -12.56
CA GLU A 92 -9.75 -18.06 -12.19
C GLU A 92 -9.86 -16.54 -12.43
N ARG A 93 -8.74 -15.80 -12.53
CA ARG A 93 -8.75 -14.37 -12.94
C ARG A 93 -9.27 -14.18 -14.36
N VAL A 94 -9.16 -15.22 -15.20
CA VAL A 94 -9.54 -15.19 -16.63
C VAL A 94 -10.91 -15.82 -16.89
N LEU A 95 -11.40 -16.71 -16.02
CA LEU A 95 -12.71 -17.37 -16.18
C LEU A 95 -13.87 -16.69 -15.41
N GLY A 96 -13.59 -15.70 -14.55
CA GLY A 96 -14.54 -15.12 -13.60
C GLY A 96 -15.37 -13.93 -14.10
N LEU A 97 -15.89 -13.99 -15.33
CA LEU A 97 -17.08 -13.19 -15.67
C LEU A 97 -18.18 -13.64 -14.70
N GLU A 98 -18.70 -12.72 -13.86
CA GLU A 98 -19.70 -12.94 -12.77
C GLU A 98 -19.15 -13.20 -11.34
N THR A 99 -18.12 -12.49 -10.88
CA THR A 99 -17.70 -12.61 -9.48
C THR A 99 -18.31 -11.53 -8.57
N ALA A 100 -18.81 -11.94 -7.41
CA ALA A 100 -19.42 -11.08 -6.38
C ALA A 100 -18.44 -10.13 -5.68
N ALA A 101 -17.15 -10.21 -6.00
CA ALA A 101 -16.07 -9.42 -5.42
C ALA A 101 -15.75 -8.16 -6.23
N ASP A 102 -15.33 -7.10 -5.55
CA ASP A 102 -15.04 -5.78 -6.12
C ASP A 102 -13.56 -5.60 -6.53
N ASP A 103 -12.66 -6.38 -5.92
CA ASP A 103 -11.22 -6.44 -6.24
C ASP A 103 -10.56 -7.74 -5.72
N TYR A 104 -9.32 -7.98 -6.12
CA TYR A 104 -8.52 -9.16 -5.75
C TYR A 104 -7.08 -8.79 -5.43
N VAL A 105 -6.52 -9.44 -4.41
CA VAL A 105 -5.12 -9.38 -3.97
C VAL A 105 -4.52 -10.79 -4.04
N VAL A 106 -3.28 -10.93 -4.52
CA VAL A 106 -2.60 -12.23 -4.59
C VAL A 106 -1.58 -12.37 -3.46
N LYS A 107 -1.61 -13.48 -2.71
CA LYS A 107 -0.60 -13.87 -1.72
C LYS A 107 0.65 -14.41 -2.44
N PRO A 108 1.88 -14.04 -2.02
CA PRO A 108 2.17 -13.00 -1.04
C PRO A 108 1.95 -11.59 -1.61
N PHE A 109 1.37 -10.69 -0.82
CA PHE A 109 1.09 -9.30 -1.21
C PHE A 109 1.97 -8.32 -0.44
N GLU A 110 2.29 -7.20 -1.09
CA GLU A 110 2.91 -6.06 -0.41
C GLU A 110 1.84 -5.27 0.38
N PRO A 111 2.16 -4.76 1.58
CA PRO A 111 1.24 -3.95 2.38
C PRO A 111 0.56 -2.81 1.60
N ILE A 112 1.34 -2.12 0.76
CA ILE A 112 0.87 -1.00 -0.06
C ILE A 112 -0.15 -1.46 -1.12
N GLU A 113 0.00 -2.69 -1.64
CA GLU A 113 -0.94 -3.23 -2.62
C GLU A 113 -2.30 -3.49 -1.97
N LEU A 114 -2.31 -4.13 -0.80
CA LEU A 114 -3.54 -4.43 -0.07
C LEU A 114 -4.29 -3.14 0.30
N THR A 115 -3.60 -2.16 0.91
CA THR A 115 -4.23 -0.90 1.32
C THR A 115 -4.73 -0.08 0.14
N ALA A 116 -4.01 -0.07 -0.99
CA ALA A 116 -4.44 0.62 -2.20
C ALA A 116 -5.74 0.04 -2.78
N ARG A 117 -5.89 -1.29 -2.78
CA ARG A 117 -7.10 -1.98 -3.26
C ARG A 117 -8.28 -1.75 -2.33
N ILE A 118 -8.07 -1.83 -1.00
CA ILE A 118 -9.09 -1.48 0.00
C ILE A 118 -9.60 -0.05 -0.24
N LYS A 119 -8.69 0.93 -0.36
CA LYS A 119 -9.03 2.33 -0.67
C LYS A 119 -9.82 2.46 -1.97
N ALA A 120 -9.45 1.70 -3.01
CA ALA A 120 -10.14 1.73 -4.29
C ALA A 120 -11.58 1.21 -4.21
N VAL A 121 -11.83 0.15 -3.44
CA VAL A 121 -13.19 -0.39 -3.23
C VAL A 121 -14.01 0.53 -2.34
N LEU A 122 -13.46 1.02 -1.23
CA LEU A 122 -14.15 1.95 -0.33
C LEU A 122 -14.64 3.22 -1.05
N ARG A 123 -13.86 3.74 -2.01
CA ARG A 123 -14.26 4.89 -2.84
C ARG A 123 -15.46 4.60 -3.74
N ARG A 124 -15.69 3.36 -4.16
CA ARG A 124 -16.79 2.98 -5.08
C ARG A 124 -18.09 2.71 -4.33
N ILE A 125 -18.03 2.04 -3.18
CA ILE A 125 -19.22 1.59 -2.44
C ILE A 125 -19.95 2.72 -1.70
N ALA A 126 -19.30 3.87 -1.52
CA ALA A 126 -19.89 4.96 -0.79
C ALA A 126 -19.48 6.35 -1.33
N PRO A 127 -20.29 6.93 -2.23
CA PRO A 127 -20.15 8.34 -2.63
C PRO A 127 -20.38 9.31 -1.46
N SER A 128 -21.14 8.87 -0.46
CA SER A 128 -21.60 9.65 0.70
C SER A 128 -20.90 9.29 2.02
N LEU A 129 -20.20 8.16 2.12
CA LEU A 129 -19.16 8.03 3.13
C LEU A 129 -18.06 8.97 2.66
N LYS A 130 -18.01 10.14 3.29
CA LYS A 130 -16.78 10.89 3.42
C LYS A 130 -15.79 10.01 4.22
N VAL A 131 -15.34 8.87 3.68
CA VAL A 131 -13.89 8.64 3.64
C VAL A 131 -13.44 9.92 3.01
N GLU A 132 -12.93 10.83 3.84
CA GLU A 132 -12.68 12.20 3.43
C GLU A 132 -12.15 12.11 2.00
N LYS A 133 -12.81 12.82 1.08
CA LYS A 133 -12.02 13.49 0.06
C LYS A 133 -10.89 14.11 0.88
N GLU A 134 -9.75 13.42 0.99
CA GLU A 134 -8.48 14.11 0.88
C GLU A 134 -8.78 14.99 -0.31
N PRO A 135 -8.95 16.29 -0.06
CA PRO A 135 -9.50 17.08 -1.11
C PRO A 135 -8.50 16.94 -2.25
N GLU A 136 -8.92 17.34 -3.42
CA GLU A 136 -8.02 18.12 -4.24
C GLU A 136 -7.67 19.40 -3.43
N ARG A 137 -6.99 19.23 -2.29
CA ARG A 137 -6.00 20.10 -1.70
C ARG A 137 -4.83 19.62 -2.57
N GLU A 138 -4.26 20.40 -3.46
CA GLU A 138 -3.62 21.67 -3.08
C GLU A 138 -3.16 21.63 -1.62
N THR A 139 -2.63 20.48 -1.18
CA THR A 139 -1.74 20.43 -0.04
C THR A 139 -0.43 20.92 -0.62
N GLU A 140 -0.30 22.24 -0.62
CA GLU A 140 0.98 22.87 -0.31
C GLU A 140 1.46 22.34 1.05
N THR A 141 1.89 21.08 1.08
CA THR A 141 2.71 20.51 2.15
C THR A 141 3.69 19.55 1.49
N ASN A 142 4.82 20.09 1.03
CA ASN A 142 6.10 19.40 0.88
C ASN A 142 6.11 18.00 0.22
N ALA A 143 5.21 17.70 -0.72
CA ALA A 143 5.37 16.53 -1.56
C ALA A 143 6.64 16.73 -2.39
N LEU A 144 7.66 15.92 -2.12
CA LEU A 144 8.93 16.00 -2.81
C LEU A 144 8.72 15.54 -4.26
N ARG A 145 9.04 16.40 -5.22
CA ARG A 145 9.03 16.06 -6.64
C ARG A 145 10.41 15.60 -7.09
N LEU A 146 10.47 14.41 -7.68
CA LEU A 146 11.68 13.81 -8.23
C LEU A 146 11.36 13.25 -9.62
N GLY A 147 11.64 14.03 -10.65
CA GLY A 147 11.17 13.75 -12.00
C GLY A 147 9.65 13.57 -12.03
N ASP A 148 9.20 12.42 -12.52
CA ASP A 148 7.77 12.06 -12.59
C ASP A 148 7.21 11.56 -11.26
N TRP A 149 8.00 11.48 -10.18
CA TRP A 149 7.54 10.98 -8.90
C TRP A 149 7.06 12.11 -7.99
N ALA A 150 5.86 11.94 -7.45
CA ALA A 150 5.38 12.69 -6.30
C ALA A 150 5.55 11.82 -5.05
N VAL A 151 6.38 12.28 -4.12
CA VAL A 151 6.76 11.54 -2.92
C VAL A 151 6.28 12.27 -1.68
N ASP A 152 5.40 11.62 -0.94
CA ASP A 152 4.97 12.01 0.39
C ASP A 152 5.76 11.20 1.41
N LEU A 153 6.78 11.83 2.00
CA LEU A 153 7.63 11.21 3.02
C LEU A 153 6.86 10.98 4.32
N SER A 154 5.92 11.86 4.68
CA SER A 154 5.16 11.76 5.93
C SER A 154 4.15 10.61 5.86
N GLY A 155 3.47 10.48 4.71
CA GLY A 155 2.54 9.38 4.43
C GLY A 155 3.21 8.12 3.86
N ARG A 156 4.55 8.07 3.82
CA ARG A 156 5.35 6.97 3.23
C ARG A 156 4.84 6.49 1.86
N ARG A 157 4.52 7.43 0.97
CA ARG A 157 3.86 7.13 -0.31
C ARG A 157 4.61 7.76 -1.47
N ALA A 158 4.95 6.96 -2.47
CA ALA A 158 5.52 7.43 -3.73
C ALA A 158 4.61 7.05 -4.90
N VAL A 159 4.27 8.02 -5.75
CA VAL A 159 3.45 7.80 -6.95
C VAL A 159 4.17 8.34 -8.16
N CYS A 160 4.37 7.50 -9.18
CA CYS A 160 4.81 7.97 -10.49
C CYS A 160 3.62 8.55 -11.26
N LEU A 161 3.71 9.83 -11.62
CA LEU A 161 2.69 10.59 -12.34
C LEU A 161 2.60 10.18 -13.81
N ALA A 162 3.72 9.76 -14.41
CA ALA A 162 3.74 9.27 -15.78
C ALA A 162 3.17 7.85 -15.91
N ASP A 163 3.38 6.99 -14.91
CA ASP A 163 2.95 5.59 -14.91
C ASP A 163 2.68 5.10 -13.50
N ARG A 164 1.40 5.06 -13.11
CA ARG A 164 0.98 4.65 -11.76
C ARG A 164 1.22 3.16 -11.44
N SER A 165 1.62 2.34 -12.41
CA SER A 165 1.99 0.94 -12.16
C SER A 165 3.41 0.80 -11.59
N ARG A 166 4.25 1.84 -11.75
CA ARG A 166 5.60 1.86 -11.17
C ARG A 166 5.51 2.10 -9.68
N THR A 167 6.18 1.24 -8.92
CA THR A 167 6.28 1.32 -7.46
C THR A 167 7.74 1.39 -7.02
N LEU A 168 7.99 2.02 -5.87
CA LEU A 168 9.25 1.89 -5.14
C LEU A 168 9.14 0.70 -4.19
N THR A 169 10.19 -0.10 -4.09
CA THR A 169 10.26 -1.14 -3.05
C THR A 169 10.46 -0.49 -1.67
N THR A 170 10.22 -1.25 -0.60
CA THR A 170 10.46 -0.77 0.78
C THR A 170 11.89 -0.26 0.97
N ALA A 171 12.89 -0.97 0.45
CA ALA A 171 14.29 -0.57 0.53
C ALA A 171 14.59 0.71 -0.28
N GLU A 172 14.00 0.84 -1.46
CA GLU A 172 14.13 2.03 -2.32
C GLU A 172 13.50 3.27 -1.67
N PHE A 173 12.32 3.10 -1.04
CA PHE A 173 11.66 4.18 -0.31
C PHE A 173 12.43 4.57 0.96
N ALA A 174 12.91 3.59 1.73
CA ALA A 174 13.73 3.84 2.92
C ALA A 174 15.04 4.57 2.59
N LEU A 175 15.71 4.19 1.49
CA LEU A 175 16.87 4.93 1.00
C LEU A 175 16.49 6.38 0.68
N LEU A 176 15.34 6.60 0.04
CA LEU A 176 14.89 7.94 -0.29
C LEU A 176 14.60 8.78 0.95
N GLU A 177 13.96 8.21 1.98
CA GLU A 177 13.72 8.88 3.27
C GLU A 177 15.02 9.30 3.94
N ILE A 178 15.99 8.39 4.06
CA ILE A 178 17.30 8.68 4.65
C ILE A 178 17.98 9.85 3.95
N LEU A 179 17.93 9.89 2.61
CA LEU A 179 18.54 10.99 1.86
C LEU A 179 17.73 12.30 1.98
N ALA A 180 16.42 12.21 2.14
CA ALA A 180 15.52 13.34 2.26
C ALA A 180 15.51 14.00 3.66
N GLU A 181 15.99 13.31 4.70
CA GLU A 181 16.23 13.92 6.02
C GLU A 181 17.24 15.07 5.96
N THR A 182 18.21 15.00 5.05
CA THR A 182 19.23 16.03 4.86
C THR A 182 19.38 16.41 3.38
N PRO A 183 18.41 17.12 2.79
CA PRO A 183 18.44 17.46 1.39
C PRO A 183 19.64 18.35 1.06
N ASN A 184 20.19 18.18 -0.14
CA ASN A 184 21.38 18.88 -0.64
C ASN A 184 22.67 18.64 0.17
N ARG A 185 22.67 17.72 1.14
CA ARG A 185 23.85 17.33 1.93
C ARG A 185 24.22 15.86 1.69
N PRO A 186 25.53 15.53 1.68
CA PRO A 186 25.95 14.16 1.45
C PRO A 186 25.70 13.29 2.68
N VAL A 187 25.03 12.17 2.47
CA VAL A 187 24.88 11.09 3.43
C VAL A 187 25.88 9.99 3.11
N SER A 188 26.67 9.57 4.10
CA SER A 188 27.72 8.57 3.91
C SER A 188 27.14 7.16 3.69
N ARG A 189 27.87 6.32 2.95
CA ARG A 189 27.47 4.93 2.70
C ARG A 189 27.29 4.12 3.98
N SER A 190 28.22 4.27 4.93
CA SER A 190 28.12 3.62 6.24
C SER A 190 26.87 4.07 6.98
N HIS A 191 26.58 5.37 7.00
CA HIS A 191 25.37 5.87 7.65
C HIS A 191 24.08 5.36 7.01
N ILE A 192 24.03 5.26 5.68
CA ILE A 192 22.89 4.68 4.97
C ILE A 192 22.74 3.19 5.34
N LEU A 193 23.83 2.42 5.35
CA LEU A 193 23.81 1.01 5.75
C LEU A 193 23.35 0.82 7.19
N ASP A 194 23.87 1.64 8.11
CA ASP A 194 23.55 1.56 9.54
C ASP A 194 22.07 1.85 9.77
N ARG A 195 21.51 2.89 9.13
CA ARG A 195 20.08 3.23 9.22
C ARG A 195 19.20 2.15 8.60
N LEU A 196 19.55 1.63 7.43
CA LEU A 196 18.80 0.53 6.80
C LEU A 196 18.85 -0.75 7.67
N GLY A 197 20.01 -1.10 8.22
CA GLY A 197 20.17 -2.29 9.07
C GLY A 197 19.52 -2.17 10.45
N ALA A 198 19.50 -0.97 11.04
CA ALA A 198 18.85 -0.72 12.32
C ALA A 198 17.32 -0.83 12.25
N GLU A 199 16.73 -0.58 11.07
CA GLU A 199 15.29 -0.67 10.86
C GLU A 199 14.81 -2.05 10.40
N SER A 200 15.69 -2.99 9.99
CA SER A 200 15.31 -4.40 9.74
C SER A 200 16.50 -5.37 9.57
N ASP A 201 16.37 -6.60 10.10
CA ASP A 201 17.19 -7.79 9.73
C ASP A 201 16.84 -8.35 8.32
N ARG A 202 15.92 -7.67 7.60
CA ARG A 202 15.22 -8.16 6.39
C ARG A 202 15.72 -7.58 5.06
N PHE A 203 16.68 -6.64 5.07
CA PHE A 203 17.23 -6.11 3.82
C PHE A 203 18.31 -7.03 3.25
N ILE A 204 17.97 -7.78 2.19
CA ILE A 204 18.90 -8.66 1.47
C ILE A 204 20.03 -7.85 0.79
N ASP A 205 19.73 -6.61 0.37
CA ASP A 205 20.68 -5.74 -0.33
C ASP A 205 21.60 -5.01 0.66
N ARG A 206 22.66 -5.68 1.13
CA ARG A 206 23.76 -5.05 1.90
C ARG A 206 24.65 -4.12 1.06
N ASN A 207 24.22 -3.74 -0.14
CA ASN A 207 25.00 -2.92 -1.07
C ASN A 207 24.23 -1.64 -1.45
N VAL A 208 24.60 -0.53 -0.79
CA VAL A 208 24.04 0.81 -1.02
C VAL A 208 24.12 1.22 -2.48
N ASP A 209 25.23 0.90 -3.16
CA ASP A 209 25.45 1.34 -4.53
C ASP A 209 24.47 0.66 -5.49
N VAL A 210 24.12 -0.60 -5.25
CA VAL A 210 23.10 -1.34 -6.00
C VAL A 210 21.71 -0.77 -5.75
N LEU A 211 21.39 -0.46 -4.49
CA LEU A 211 20.10 0.12 -4.12
C LEU A 211 19.91 1.51 -4.75
N VAL A 212 20.95 2.35 -4.72
CA VAL A 212 20.98 3.65 -5.40
C VAL A 212 20.81 3.48 -6.91
N LEU A 213 21.48 2.51 -7.53
CA LEU A 213 21.34 2.27 -8.97
C LEU A 213 19.91 1.89 -9.35
N ARG A 214 19.25 1.03 -8.56
CA ARG A 214 17.85 0.64 -8.80
C ARG A 214 16.91 1.83 -8.62
N LEU A 215 17.10 2.61 -7.56
CA LEU A 215 16.31 3.82 -7.31
C LEU A 215 16.46 4.84 -8.45
N ARG A 216 17.69 5.08 -8.93
CA ARG A 216 17.94 5.97 -10.08
C ARG A 216 17.23 5.50 -11.35
N ARG A 217 17.20 4.21 -11.63
CA ARG A 217 16.48 3.65 -12.80
C ARG A 217 14.98 3.95 -12.79
N LYS A 218 14.40 4.18 -11.61
CA LYS A 218 12.98 4.51 -11.45
C LYS A 218 12.72 6.01 -11.46
N ILE A 219 13.58 6.78 -10.80
CA ILE A 219 13.36 8.22 -10.53
C ILE A 219 14.00 9.12 -11.58
N GLU A 220 15.19 8.76 -12.09
CA GLU A 220 15.94 9.61 -13.01
C GLU A 220 15.50 9.38 -14.44
N ARG A 221 15.44 10.47 -15.22
CA ARG A 221 15.26 10.37 -16.68
C ARG A 221 16.46 9.68 -17.35
N ASN A 222 17.67 9.91 -16.83
CA ASN A 222 18.88 9.21 -17.25
C ASN A 222 19.68 8.77 -15.99
N PRO A 223 19.73 7.46 -15.68
CA PRO A 223 20.42 6.96 -14.48
C PRO A 223 21.94 7.20 -14.46
N ASP A 224 22.57 7.34 -15.63
CA ASP A 224 24.01 7.60 -15.77
C ASP A 224 24.37 9.09 -15.58
N LEU A 225 23.37 9.96 -15.74
CA LEU A 225 23.45 11.41 -15.52
C LEU A 225 22.37 11.85 -14.52
N PRO A 226 22.44 11.39 -13.25
CA PRO A 226 21.38 11.60 -12.27
C PRO A 226 21.31 13.06 -11.84
N GLN A 227 20.10 13.61 -11.84
CA GLN A 227 19.83 14.98 -11.39
C GLN A 227 19.49 15.02 -9.91
N HIS A 228 18.66 14.08 -9.45
CA HIS A 228 18.13 14.06 -8.10
C HIS A 228 19.02 13.31 -7.12
N ILE A 229 19.47 12.09 -7.44
CA ILE A 229 20.28 11.28 -6.53
C ILE A 229 21.72 11.31 -7.02
N GLN A 230 22.52 12.26 -6.54
CA GLN A 230 23.89 12.47 -7.02
C GLN A 230 24.94 11.76 -6.17
N THR A 231 26.02 11.32 -6.81
CA THR A 231 27.18 10.77 -6.12
C THR A 231 28.15 11.91 -5.77
N ARG A 232 28.45 12.09 -4.48
CA ARG A 232 29.58 12.90 -4.02
C ARG A 232 30.76 11.98 -3.73
N ARG A 233 31.73 11.94 -4.64
CA ARG A 233 32.91 11.07 -4.54
C ARG A 233 33.59 11.22 -3.16
N GLY A 234 33.87 10.10 -2.51
CA GLY A 234 34.45 10.04 -1.16
C GLY A 234 33.52 10.43 0.00
N LYS A 235 32.30 10.94 -0.26
CA LYS A 235 31.37 11.41 0.78
C LYS A 235 30.05 10.64 0.83
N GLY A 236 29.61 10.03 -0.28
CA GLY A 236 28.39 9.24 -0.34
C GLY A 236 27.39 9.78 -1.36
N TYR A 237 26.12 9.87 -0.99
CA TYR A 237 25.00 10.21 -1.86
C TYR A 237 24.26 11.45 -1.38
N VAL A 238 23.72 12.24 -2.31
CA VAL A 238 22.97 13.47 -2.03
C VAL A 238 21.65 13.40 -2.76
N LEU A 239 20.57 13.76 -2.08
CA LEU A 239 19.30 14.07 -2.72
C LEU A 239 19.22 15.57 -3.02
N HIS A 240 19.12 15.90 -4.29
CA HIS A 240 18.82 17.22 -4.81
C HIS A 240 17.33 17.31 -5.11
N THR A 241 16.68 18.23 -4.42
CA THR A 241 15.26 18.52 -4.55
C THR A 241 15.12 19.74 -5.44
N ASP A 242 14.34 19.67 -6.51
CA ASP A 242 14.00 20.88 -7.27
C ASP A 242 13.19 21.79 -6.33
N SER A 243 13.83 22.85 -5.86
CA SER A 243 13.12 23.92 -5.18
C SER A 243 12.27 24.56 -6.25
N ALA A 244 10.94 24.57 -6.11
CA ALA A 244 10.07 25.31 -7.00
C ALA A 244 10.61 26.73 -7.14
N GLU A 245 11.15 27.08 -8.31
CA GLU A 245 11.47 28.47 -8.62
C GLU A 245 10.15 29.25 -8.58
N PRO A 246 10.03 30.31 -7.77
CA PRO A 246 8.90 31.22 -7.90
C PRO A 246 9.06 31.90 -9.26
N GLN A 247 8.21 31.53 -10.21
CA GLN A 247 8.11 32.22 -11.49
C GLN A 247 7.61 33.65 -11.21
N LEU A 248 8.52 34.61 -11.38
CA LEU A 248 8.25 36.05 -11.45
C LEU A 248 7.49 36.41 -12.74
#